data_AF-A0A7X9IB62-F1
#
_entry.id   AF-A0A7X9IB62-F1
#
_cell.length_a   1.000
_cell.length_b   1.000
_cell.length_c   1.000
_cell.angle_alpha   90.00
_cell.angle_beta   90.00
_cell.angle_gamma   90.00
#
_symmetry.space_group_name_H-M   'P 1'
#
loop_
_entity.id
_entity.type
_entity.pdbx_description
1 polymer ?
#
loop_
_entity_poly.entity_id
_entity_poly.type
_entity_poly.pdbx_seq_one_letter_code
_entity_poly.pdbx_strand_id
1 'polypeptide(L)'
;WFNLINMNGRVYDPLTGQFLSPDNNVQSPDFTQNFNRYTYCVNNPLKYTDPDGEFFWLPIIIGAAIFGTANTVIQYNNGEIDNFWDGLNAFVGGAVTGAVIGATWSLGIAGITSGNTLAQIGGWTIAAGKGINAVSTISSTIADPGNAAEIWFGRGYTDGNRNMLGQAWQGISRYTWEGLQSWVGYNYSQLRNSAGKVDEVKYFGGATFAIDENVTRYNGWRGVSLGNYIDAKIPGNLDEDYPGGWIYSEGGLFWHEYGHTFDSQLYGLSYLLSIGLPSARGAEWTERRANNWAWKYAKKHKYMDEWMYPYEYPLK
;
A
#
# COMPACT_ATOMS: atom_id res chain seq x y z
N TRP A 1 12.32 24.92 31.16
CA TRP A 1 13.54 24.83 30.34
C TRP A 1 13.13 24.43 28.95
N PHE A 2 13.63 25.11 27.93
CA PHE A 2 13.40 24.72 26.54
C PHE A 2 14.55 23.80 26.11
N ASN A 3 14.21 22.60 25.64
CA ASN A 3 15.18 21.63 25.16
C ASN A 3 15.55 21.95 23.72
N LEU A 4 16.85 22.01 23.44
CA LEU A 4 17.36 21.92 22.07
C LEU A 4 17.06 20.53 21.50
N ILE A 5 16.69 20.47 20.23
CA ILE A 5 16.36 19.20 19.56
C ILE A 5 17.56 18.79 18.70
N ASN A 6 18.16 17.64 19.01
CA ASN A 6 19.21 17.06 18.18
C ASN A 6 18.57 16.28 17.02
N MET A 7 18.79 16.71 15.78
CA MET A 7 18.27 16.08 14.56
C MET A 7 19.35 15.25 13.83
N ASN A 8 20.34 14.74 14.56
CA ASN A 8 21.52 13.99 14.08
C ASN A 8 22.52 14.81 13.24
N GLY A 9 22.09 15.51 12.19
CA GLY A 9 22.96 16.36 11.38
C GLY A 9 23.22 17.73 12.00
N ARG A 10 22.18 18.34 12.59
CA ARG A 10 22.23 19.69 13.18
C ARG A 10 21.38 19.78 14.44
N VAL A 11 21.70 20.75 15.30
CA VAL A 11 20.93 21.05 16.52
C VAL A 11 19.94 22.16 16.21
N TYR A 12 18.65 21.88 16.41
CA TYR A 12 17.54 22.80 16.20
C TYR A 12 17.12 23.47 17.50
N ASP A 13 16.97 24.79 17.46
CA ASP A 13 16.39 25.57 18.55
C ASP A 13 14.91 25.89 18.25
N PRO A 14 13.95 25.28 18.96
CA PRO A 14 12.53 25.52 18.75
C PRO A 14 12.06 26.92 19.17
N LEU A 15 12.82 27.68 19.98
CA LEU A 15 12.47 29.05 20.34
C LEU A 15 12.70 30.03 19.19
N THR A 16 13.84 29.89 18.52
CA THR A 16 14.22 30.75 17.39
C THR A 16 13.73 30.22 16.05
N GLY A 17 13.32 28.95 16.01
CA GLY A 17 12.82 28.30 14.79
C GLY A 17 13.93 28.00 13.78
N GLN A 18 15.18 27.92 14.24
CA GLN A 18 16.37 27.85 13.41
C GLN A 18 17.35 26.80 13.91
N PHE A 19 18.22 26.34 13.02
CA PHE A 19 19.38 25.55 13.40
C PHE A 19 20.47 26.43 14.01
N LEU A 20 21.24 25.86 14.94
CA LEU A 20 22.38 26.55 15.56
C LEU A 20 23.63 26.58 14.68
N SER A 21 23.66 25.74 13.63
CA SER A 21 24.74 25.66 12.66
C SER A 21 24.21 25.82 11.23
N PRO A 22 24.97 26.48 10.33
CA PRO A 22 24.58 26.60 8.94
C PRO A 22 24.59 25.22 8.27
N ASP A 23 23.66 25.00 7.33
CA ASP A 23 23.72 23.89 6.39
C ASP A 23 25.01 23.98 5.55
N ASN A 24 25.66 22.84 5.30
CA ASN A 24 26.75 22.77 4.34
C ASN A 24 26.24 22.77 2.90
N ASN A 25 24.96 22.40 2.70
CA ASN A 25 24.35 22.27 1.39
C ASN A 25 23.30 23.37 1.16
N VAL A 26 23.33 23.98 -0.03
CA VAL A 26 22.20 24.78 -0.51
C VAL A 26 21.32 23.82 -1.30
N GLN A 27 20.25 23.36 -0.67
CA GLN A 27 19.52 22.20 -1.18
C GLN A 27 18.86 22.54 -2.54
N SER A 28 18.28 23.73 -2.69
CA SER A 28 17.58 24.22 -3.89
C SER A 28 18.10 25.62 -4.27
N PRO A 29 19.11 25.70 -5.15
CA PRO A 29 19.72 26.96 -5.58
C PRO A 29 18.74 27.93 -6.27
N ASP A 30 17.68 27.38 -6.89
CA ASP A 30 16.67 28.16 -7.60
C ASP A 30 15.65 28.82 -6.64
N PHE A 31 15.64 28.43 -5.36
CA PHE A 31 14.75 28.99 -4.36
C PHE A 31 15.49 29.96 -3.44
N THR A 32 15.18 31.25 -3.55
CA THR A 32 15.89 32.31 -2.83
C THR A 32 15.86 32.16 -1.30
N GLN A 33 14.85 31.50 -0.73
CA GLN A 33 14.81 31.24 0.71
C GLN A 33 15.78 30.14 1.17
N ASN A 34 16.23 29.26 0.27
CA ASN A 34 17.16 28.18 0.59
C ASN A 34 18.60 28.68 0.82
N PHE A 35 18.90 29.92 0.42
CA PHE A 35 20.17 30.56 0.80
C PHE A 35 20.23 30.89 2.29
N ASN A 36 19.11 30.89 3.02
CA ASN A 36 19.14 30.95 4.47
C ASN A 36 19.39 29.56 5.07
N ARG A 37 20.67 29.26 5.23
CA ARG A 37 21.20 27.96 5.68
C ARG A 37 20.89 27.59 7.14
N TYR A 38 20.23 28.47 7.88
CA TYR A 38 19.78 28.21 9.26
C TYR A 38 18.29 27.85 9.34
N THR A 39 17.55 27.95 8.22
CA THR A 39 16.10 27.72 8.22
C THR A 39 15.78 26.23 8.33
N TYR A 40 14.83 25.91 9.21
CA TYR A 40 14.24 24.58 9.25
C TYR A 40 13.08 24.52 8.23
N CYS A 41 13.09 23.51 7.37
CA CYS A 41 11.98 23.23 6.44
C CYS A 41 11.57 24.41 5.55
N VAL A 42 12.53 25.24 5.12
CA VAL A 42 12.28 26.44 4.29
C VAL A 42 11.23 27.36 4.96
N ASN A 43 11.33 27.54 6.28
CA ASN A 43 10.38 28.30 7.11
C ASN A 43 8.93 27.80 7.08
N ASN A 44 8.68 26.55 6.65
CA ASN A 44 7.34 25.95 6.69
C ASN A 44 7.35 24.61 7.46
N PRO A 45 7.60 24.66 8.78
CA PRO A 45 7.64 23.47 9.65
C PRO A 45 6.27 22.78 9.82
N LEU A 46 5.18 23.45 9.43
CA LEU A 46 3.84 22.86 9.44
C LEU A 46 3.63 21.93 8.26
N LYS A 47 4.32 22.20 7.15
CA LYS A 47 4.20 21.42 5.92
C LYS A 47 5.31 20.40 5.79
N TYR A 48 6.56 20.77 6.05
CA TYR A 48 7.71 19.88 5.88
C TYR A 48 8.32 19.53 7.24
N THR A 49 8.86 18.32 7.31
CA THR A 49 9.67 17.79 8.42
C THR A 49 10.98 17.34 7.80
N ASP A 50 12.10 17.74 8.41
CA ASP A 50 13.44 17.37 7.96
C ASP A 50 14.00 16.31 8.93
N PRO A 51 13.94 14.99 8.59
CA PRO A 51 14.24 13.92 9.53
C PRO A 51 15.75 13.74 9.79
N ASP A 52 16.59 14.07 8.81
CA ASP A 52 18.06 14.03 8.90
C ASP A 52 18.67 15.40 9.18
N GLY A 53 17.87 16.46 9.04
CA GLY A 53 18.32 17.83 9.21
C GLY A 53 19.17 18.30 8.03
N GLU A 54 19.11 17.64 6.86
CA GLU A 54 19.91 17.98 5.68
C GLU A 54 19.15 17.97 4.36
N PHE A 55 18.07 17.19 4.15
CA PHE A 55 17.29 17.22 2.89
C PHE A 55 15.85 16.71 3.03
N PHE A 56 14.87 17.61 2.91
CA PHE A 56 13.45 17.23 3.02
C PHE A 56 12.90 16.35 1.87
N TRP A 57 13.57 16.25 0.70
CA TRP A 57 13.15 15.39 -0.42
C TRP A 57 13.78 14.01 -0.46
N LEU A 58 14.83 13.74 0.32
CA LEU A 58 15.46 12.42 0.33
C LEU A 58 14.44 11.27 0.55
N PRO A 59 13.46 11.39 1.46
CA PRO A 59 12.42 10.37 1.61
C PRO A 59 11.62 10.10 0.33
N ILE A 60 11.40 11.10 -0.52
CA ILE A 60 10.68 10.97 -1.80
C ILE A 60 11.48 10.11 -2.77
N ILE A 61 12.78 10.40 -2.92
CA ILE A 61 13.68 9.67 -3.83
C ILE A 61 13.87 8.23 -3.36
N ILE A 62 14.09 8.05 -2.05
CA ILE A 62 14.24 6.73 -1.43
C ILE A 62 12.97 5.91 -1.59
N GLY A 63 11.81 6.49 -1.30
CA GLY A 63 10.52 5.83 -1.50
C GLY A 63 10.32 5.42 -2.96
N ALA A 64 10.61 6.32 -3.89
CA ALA A 64 10.51 6.05 -5.33
C ALA A 64 11.41 4.89 -5.77
N ALA A 65 12.67 4.87 -5.33
CA ALA A 65 13.59 3.79 -5.68
C ALA A 65 13.07 2.42 -5.18
N ILE A 66 12.62 2.37 -3.93
CA ILE A 66 12.26 1.11 -3.28
C ILE A 66 10.97 0.53 -3.82
N PHE A 67 9.92 1.34 -3.92
CA PHE A 67 8.66 0.86 -4.48
C PHE A 67 8.73 0.68 -6.00
N GLY A 68 9.56 1.46 -6.71
CA GLY A 68 9.84 1.22 -8.12
C GLY A 68 10.45 -0.16 -8.32
N THR A 69 11.55 -0.47 -7.62
CA THR A 69 12.20 -1.78 -7.71
C THR A 69 11.29 -2.90 -7.23
N ALA A 70 10.63 -2.75 -6.08
CA ALA A 70 9.76 -3.79 -5.53
C ALA A 70 8.58 -4.10 -6.46
N ASN A 71 7.91 -3.08 -7.02
CA ASN A 71 6.81 -3.29 -7.96
C ASN A 71 7.28 -4.01 -9.22
N THR A 72 8.45 -3.64 -9.78
CA THR A 72 9.04 -4.35 -10.92
C THR A 72 9.34 -5.82 -10.59
N VAL A 73 9.91 -6.11 -9.41
CA VAL A 73 10.22 -7.48 -9.00
C VAL A 73 8.95 -8.31 -8.80
N ILE A 74 7.92 -7.73 -8.17
CA ILE A 74 6.63 -8.39 -7.97
C ILE A 74 5.96 -8.71 -9.32
N GLN A 75 5.87 -7.72 -10.22
CA GLN A 75 5.28 -7.92 -11.55
C GLN A 75 6.10 -8.92 -12.38
N TYR A 76 7.43 -8.93 -12.24
CA TYR A 76 8.29 -9.94 -12.86
C TYR A 76 7.98 -11.35 -12.38
N ASN A 77 7.90 -11.54 -11.05
CA ASN A 77 7.59 -12.84 -10.44
C ASN A 77 6.18 -13.33 -10.80
N ASN A 78 5.24 -12.40 -10.99
CA ASN A 78 3.88 -12.70 -11.44
C ASN A 78 3.78 -13.01 -12.94
N GLY A 79 4.86 -12.87 -13.71
CA GLY A 79 4.83 -13.04 -15.16
C GLY A 79 4.10 -11.93 -15.90
N GLU A 80 4.00 -10.73 -15.32
CA GLU A 80 3.34 -9.55 -15.92
C GLU A 80 4.30 -8.74 -16.83
N ILE A 81 5.59 -9.11 -16.91
CA ILE A 81 6.60 -8.38 -17.67
C ILE A 81 7.10 -9.24 -18.85
N ASP A 82 6.72 -8.85 -20.06
CA ASP A 82 7.13 -9.53 -21.30
C ASP A 82 8.33 -8.84 -21.98
N ASN A 83 8.53 -7.55 -21.73
CA ASN A 83 9.60 -6.76 -22.35
C ASN A 83 10.12 -5.64 -21.44
N PHE A 84 11.18 -4.96 -21.90
CA PHE A 84 11.79 -3.85 -21.16
C PHE A 84 10.82 -2.71 -20.84
N TRP A 85 9.88 -2.39 -21.74
CA TRP A 85 8.91 -1.32 -21.52
C TRP A 85 7.89 -1.68 -20.45
N ASP A 86 7.49 -2.95 -20.34
CA ASP A 86 6.64 -3.41 -19.24
C ASP A 86 7.39 -3.30 -17.91
N GLY A 87 8.67 -3.66 -17.89
CA GLY A 87 9.53 -3.47 -16.71
C GLY A 87 9.72 -2.00 -16.32
N LEU A 88 9.88 -1.10 -17.30
CA LEU A 88 9.94 0.35 -17.06
C LEU A 88 8.59 0.89 -16.58
N ASN A 89 7.48 0.44 -17.15
CA ASN A 89 6.13 0.83 -16.72
C ASN A 89 5.87 0.41 -15.27
N ALA A 90 6.25 -0.83 -14.91
CA ALA A 90 6.21 -1.33 -13.55
C ALA A 90 7.08 -0.47 -12.61
N PHE A 91 8.31 -0.16 -13.02
CA PHE A 91 9.20 0.67 -12.21
C PHE A 91 8.61 2.07 -11.98
N VAL A 92 8.09 2.71 -13.03
CA VAL A 92 7.50 4.05 -12.94
C VAL A 92 6.24 4.02 -12.07
N GLY A 93 5.36 3.03 -12.23
CA GLY A 93 4.16 2.87 -11.40
C GLY A 93 4.50 2.73 -9.91
N GLY A 94 5.47 1.87 -9.60
CA GLY A 94 5.98 1.69 -8.25
C GLY A 94 6.68 2.95 -7.72
N ALA A 95 7.51 3.60 -8.54
CA ALA A 95 8.30 4.75 -8.15
C ALA A 95 7.44 5.99 -7.86
N VAL A 96 6.40 6.23 -8.65
CA VAL A 96 5.42 7.29 -8.38
C VAL A 96 4.73 7.02 -7.04
N THR A 97 4.30 5.77 -6.81
CA THR A 97 3.67 5.40 -5.53
C THR A 97 4.63 5.59 -4.36
N GLY A 98 5.88 5.17 -4.53
CA GLY A 98 6.96 5.36 -3.57
C GLY A 98 7.28 6.82 -3.27
N ALA A 99 7.26 7.69 -4.28
CA ALA A 99 7.43 9.13 -4.11
C ALA A 99 6.30 9.73 -3.27
N VAL A 100 5.05 9.30 -3.47
CA VAL A 100 3.89 9.74 -2.66
C VAL A 100 4.02 9.27 -1.21
N ILE A 101 4.43 8.02 -1.00
CA ILE A 101 4.71 7.47 0.34
C ILE A 101 5.81 8.29 1.03
N GLY A 102 6.91 8.53 0.32
CA GLY A 102 8.05 9.31 0.79
C GLY A 102 7.70 10.76 1.10
N ALA A 103 6.87 11.39 0.27
CA ALA A 103 6.35 12.73 0.53
C ALA A 103 5.49 12.74 1.80
N THR A 104 4.66 11.72 2.01
CA THR A 104 3.85 11.63 3.24
C THR A 104 4.73 11.50 4.50
N TRP A 105 5.89 10.85 4.40
CA TRP A 105 6.89 10.82 5.48
C TRP A 105 7.52 12.18 5.74
N SER A 106 7.94 12.87 4.67
CA SER A 106 8.51 14.22 4.72
C SER A 106 7.50 15.27 5.23
N LEU A 107 6.20 15.10 4.97
CA LEU A 107 5.17 16.06 5.36
C LEU A 107 4.56 15.81 6.75
N GLY A 108 4.96 14.74 7.46
CA GLY A 108 4.47 14.48 8.83
C GLY A 108 2.97 14.18 8.96
N ILE A 109 2.25 13.87 7.88
CA ILE A 109 0.79 13.70 7.87
C ILE A 109 0.39 12.47 8.72
N ALA A 110 -0.16 12.72 9.91
CA ALA A 110 -0.36 11.74 10.98
C ALA A 110 -1.41 10.65 10.70
N GLY A 111 -2.20 10.77 9.63
CA GLY A 111 -3.32 9.86 9.33
C GLY A 111 -3.08 8.83 8.23
N ILE A 112 -2.11 9.01 7.34
CA ILE A 112 -1.96 8.17 6.13
C ILE A 112 -0.67 7.33 6.15
N THR A 113 0.46 7.88 6.59
CA THR A 113 1.65 7.07 6.84
C THR A 113 2.40 7.55 8.06
N SER A 114 2.59 6.58 8.93
CA SER A 114 3.12 6.83 10.22
C SER A 114 4.62 6.52 10.15
N GLY A 115 5.41 7.45 9.57
CA GLY A 115 6.89 7.61 9.61
C GLY A 115 7.80 6.44 10.02
N ASN A 116 8.90 6.28 9.26
CA ASN A 116 10.05 5.40 9.53
C ASN A 116 9.83 3.89 9.32
N THR A 117 9.30 3.46 8.18
CA THR A 117 9.24 2.02 7.86
C THR A 117 10.48 1.50 7.12
N LEU A 118 11.33 2.37 6.58
CA LEU A 118 12.51 1.89 5.85
C LEU A 118 13.69 1.46 6.74
N ALA A 119 13.81 2.06 7.93
CA ALA A 119 14.80 1.65 8.93
C ALA A 119 14.41 0.35 9.66
N GLN A 120 13.13 -0.07 9.57
CA GLN A 120 12.60 -1.23 10.27
C GLN A 120 12.88 -2.57 9.57
N ILE A 121 13.04 -2.56 8.24
CA ILE A 121 13.33 -3.78 7.47
C ILE A 121 14.84 -4.13 7.52
N GLY A 122 15.70 -3.19 7.94
CA GLY A 122 17.17 -3.33 7.92
C GLY A 122 17.93 -3.20 9.26
N GLY A 123 17.25 -3.17 10.41
CA GLY A 123 17.91 -3.34 11.72
C GLY A 123 18.41 -2.08 12.44
N TRP A 124 17.73 -0.92 12.33
CA TRP A 124 17.93 0.20 13.27
C TRP A 124 16.58 0.73 13.77
N THR A 125 16.23 0.40 15.02
CA THR A 125 15.00 0.88 15.68
C THR A 125 15.27 2.22 16.37
N ILE A 126 14.82 3.33 15.78
CA ILE A 126 14.63 4.60 16.51
C ILE A 126 13.13 4.78 16.72
N ALA A 127 12.71 4.56 17.96
CA ALA A 127 11.34 4.75 18.42
C ALA A 127 11.06 6.24 18.63
N ALA A 128 10.30 6.86 17.72
CA ALA A 128 9.59 8.10 18.01
C ALA A 128 8.42 8.33 17.04
N GLY A 129 7.20 8.15 17.57
CA GLY A 129 5.96 8.75 17.08
C GLY A 129 5.16 7.96 16.04
N LYS A 130 3.82 8.08 16.12
CA LYS A 130 2.80 7.68 15.13
C LYS A 130 2.18 6.26 15.37
N GLY A 131 1.11 6.19 16.18
CA GLY A 131 0.72 4.99 16.95
C GLY A 131 0.09 3.78 16.23
N ILE A 132 -0.86 3.92 15.29
CA ILE A 132 -1.64 2.75 14.81
C ILE A 132 -0.91 1.95 13.72
N ASN A 133 -0.49 2.59 12.62
CA ASN A 133 0.29 1.91 11.58
C ASN A 133 1.61 1.37 12.13
N ALA A 134 2.31 2.13 12.99
CA ALA A 134 3.57 1.66 13.57
C ALA A 134 3.33 0.43 14.46
N VAL A 135 2.28 0.44 15.29
CA VAL A 135 1.96 -0.72 16.13
C VAL A 135 1.55 -1.94 15.30
N SER A 136 0.67 -1.77 14.30
CA SER A 136 0.24 -2.89 13.45
C SER A 136 1.41 -3.47 12.66
N THR A 137 2.25 -2.62 12.07
CA THR A 137 3.43 -3.03 11.28
C THR A 137 4.51 -3.67 12.15
N ILE A 138 4.82 -3.10 13.32
CA ILE A 138 5.82 -3.68 14.23
C ILE A 138 5.31 -5.03 14.75
N SER A 139 4.05 -5.10 15.16
CA SER A 139 3.44 -6.33 15.67
C SER A 139 3.41 -7.41 14.59
N SER A 140 3.09 -7.06 13.34
CA SER A 140 3.10 -8.00 12.22
C SER A 140 4.51 -8.47 11.88
N THR A 141 5.49 -7.57 11.87
CA THR A 141 6.90 -7.89 11.56
C THR A 141 7.49 -8.82 12.62
N ILE A 142 7.09 -8.68 13.88
CA ILE A 142 7.50 -9.59 14.96
C ILE A 142 6.88 -10.98 14.78
N ALA A 143 5.63 -11.06 14.33
CA ALA A 143 4.92 -12.33 14.16
C ALA A 143 5.39 -13.10 12.93
N ASP A 144 5.37 -12.45 11.77
CA ASP A 144 5.88 -12.98 10.51
C ASP A 144 6.46 -11.84 9.66
N PRO A 145 7.79 -11.69 9.60
CA PRO A 145 8.43 -10.61 8.88
C PRO A 145 8.30 -10.74 7.35
N GLY A 146 8.12 -11.95 6.82
CA GLY A 146 7.97 -12.18 5.38
C GLY A 146 6.63 -11.65 4.90
N ASN A 147 5.54 -12.16 5.50
CA ASN A 147 4.19 -11.72 5.19
C ASN A 147 3.98 -10.23 5.52
N ALA A 148 4.59 -9.72 6.60
CA ALA A 148 4.54 -8.30 6.93
C ALA A 148 5.17 -7.40 5.86
N ALA A 149 6.31 -7.84 5.30
CA ALA A 149 7.01 -7.13 4.23
C ALA A 149 6.19 -7.15 2.94
N GLU A 150 5.59 -8.30 2.59
CA GLU A 150 4.75 -8.42 1.40
C GLU A 150 3.47 -7.55 1.52
N ILE A 151 2.81 -7.52 2.68
CA ILE A 151 1.70 -6.60 2.95
C ILE A 151 2.17 -5.14 2.79
N TRP A 152 3.40 -4.81 3.22
CA TRP A 152 3.96 -3.47 3.09
C TRP A 152 4.28 -3.08 1.65
N PHE A 153 4.87 -3.98 0.85
CA PHE A 153 5.12 -3.73 -0.57
C PHE A 153 3.83 -3.64 -1.38
N GLY A 154 2.76 -4.30 -0.95
CA GLY A 154 1.42 -4.19 -1.53
C GLY A 154 0.88 -2.77 -1.62
N ARG A 155 1.37 -1.88 -0.76
CA ARG A 155 1.04 -0.45 -0.77
C ARG A 155 1.44 0.25 -2.07
N GLY A 156 2.45 -0.28 -2.77
CA GLY A 156 2.95 0.24 -4.05
C GLY A 156 2.84 -0.71 -5.23
N TYR A 157 2.30 -1.92 -5.05
CA TYR A 157 2.12 -2.87 -6.15
C TYR A 157 1.02 -2.39 -7.12
N THR A 158 1.30 -2.05 -8.37
CA THR A 158 0.30 -1.58 -9.35
C THR A 158 -0.07 -2.67 -10.36
N ASP A 159 -1.21 -2.49 -11.04
CA ASP A 159 -1.72 -3.41 -12.06
C ASP A 159 -0.87 -3.36 -13.34
N GLY A 160 -0.10 -4.41 -13.63
CA GLY A 160 0.77 -4.49 -14.81
C GLY A 160 0.02 -4.40 -16.13
N ASN A 161 -1.28 -4.74 -16.16
CA ASN A 161 -2.12 -4.62 -17.34
C ASN A 161 -2.48 -3.17 -17.72
N ARG A 162 -2.11 -2.19 -16.88
CA ARG A 162 -2.33 -0.76 -17.17
C ARG A 162 -1.09 -0.16 -17.84
N ASN A 163 -1.33 0.83 -18.69
CA ASN A 163 -0.25 1.66 -19.22
C ASN A 163 0.43 2.46 -18.10
N MET A 164 1.60 3.05 -18.40
CA MET A 164 2.39 3.84 -17.46
C MET A 164 1.57 4.88 -16.66
N LEU A 165 0.73 5.66 -17.35
CA LEU A 165 -0.11 6.67 -16.71
C LEU A 165 -1.18 6.05 -15.81
N GLY A 166 -1.75 4.90 -16.21
CA GLY A 166 -2.73 4.17 -15.43
C GLY A 166 -2.15 3.56 -14.15
N GLN A 167 -0.91 3.04 -14.21
CA GLN A 167 -0.19 2.57 -13.03
C GLN A 167 0.18 3.73 -12.10
N ALA A 168 0.74 4.82 -12.65
CA ALA A 168 1.04 6.02 -11.88
C ALA A 168 -0.21 6.60 -11.20
N TRP A 169 -1.33 6.68 -11.92
CA TRP A 169 -2.60 7.17 -11.37
C TRP A 169 -3.15 6.25 -10.28
N GLN A 170 -3.08 4.92 -10.45
CA GLN A 170 -3.46 3.96 -9.41
C GLN A 170 -2.59 4.13 -8.16
N GLY A 171 -1.29 4.36 -8.34
CA GLY A 171 -0.37 4.67 -7.27
C GLY A 171 -0.78 5.92 -6.47
N ILE A 172 -1.11 7.01 -7.17
CA ILE A 172 -1.56 8.27 -6.55
C ILE A 172 -2.94 8.11 -5.91
N SER A 173 -3.89 7.44 -6.57
CA SER A 173 -5.27 7.30 -6.11
C SER A 173 -5.32 6.60 -4.75
N ARG A 174 -4.47 5.59 -4.51
CA ARG A 174 -4.39 4.88 -3.22
C ARG A 174 -4.17 5.74 -1.99
N TYR A 175 -3.50 6.88 -2.14
CA TYR A 175 -3.15 7.78 -1.04
C TYR A 175 -4.02 9.03 -1.00
N THR A 176 -4.83 9.24 -2.03
CA THR A 176 -5.65 10.44 -2.20
C THR A 176 -7.12 10.06 -2.25
N TRP A 177 -7.53 9.45 -3.35
CA TRP A 177 -8.92 9.07 -3.62
C TRP A 177 -9.38 7.86 -2.80
N GLU A 178 -8.53 6.85 -2.67
CA GLU A 178 -8.81 5.59 -1.98
C GLU A 178 -8.15 5.51 -0.60
N GLY A 179 -7.61 6.65 -0.12
CA GLY A 179 -6.73 6.73 1.04
C GLY A 179 -7.26 6.07 2.29
N LEU A 180 -8.54 6.30 2.62
CA LEU A 180 -9.13 5.79 3.86
C LEU A 180 -9.27 4.27 3.82
N GLN A 181 -9.90 3.71 2.80
CA GLN A 181 -10.10 2.26 2.72
C GLN A 181 -8.78 1.50 2.54
N SER A 182 -7.82 2.06 1.80
CA SER A 182 -6.48 1.46 1.63
C SER A 182 -5.70 1.48 2.95
N TRP A 183 -5.85 2.54 3.75
CA TRP A 183 -5.26 2.63 5.09
C TRP A 183 -5.90 1.63 6.07
N VAL A 184 -7.24 1.52 6.07
CA VAL A 184 -7.95 0.54 6.91
C VAL A 184 -7.57 -0.88 6.52
N GLY A 185 -7.55 -1.19 5.22
CA GLY A 185 -7.14 -2.49 4.69
C GLY A 185 -5.73 -2.85 5.09
N TYR A 186 -4.76 -1.95 4.88
CA TYR A 186 -3.37 -2.16 5.29
C TYR A 186 -3.24 -2.54 6.78
N ASN A 187 -3.87 -1.78 7.67
CA ASN A 187 -3.80 -2.08 9.10
C ASN A 187 -4.49 -3.38 9.46
N TYR A 188 -5.62 -3.67 8.81
CA TYR A 188 -6.35 -4.90 9.04
C TYR A 188 -5.53 -6.12 8.64
N SER A 189 -4.90 -6.13 7.45
CA SER A 189 -4.02 -7.22 7.01
C SER A 189 -2.80 -7.36 7.91
N GLN A 190 -2.15 -6.24 8.32
CA GLN A 190 -1.01 -6.30 9.26
C GLN A 190 -1.43 -6.87 10.63
N LEU A 191 -2.60 -6.49 11.15
CA LEU A 191 -3.12 -7.04 12.40
C LEU A 191 -3.55 -8.51 12.28
N ARG A 192 -4.00 -8.96 11.11
CA ARG A 192 -4.25 -10.39 10.86
C ARG A 192 -2.94 -11.17 10.84
N ASN A 193 -1.91 -10.64 10.18
CA ASN A 193 -0.58 -11.26 10.17
C ASN A 193 -0.01 -11.35 11.60
N SER A 194 -0.14 -10.28 12.40
CA SER A 194 0.30 -10.31 13.80
C SER A 194 -0.46 -11.30 14.68
N ALA A 195 -1.69 -11.63 14.30
CA ALA A 195 -2.51 -12.65 14.98
C ALA A 195 -2.27 -14.08 14.45
N GLY A 196 -1.32 -14.28 13.53
CA GLY A 196 -1.07 -15.58 12.89
C GLY A 196 -2.21 -16.05 11.99
N LYS A 197 -2.92 -15.12 11.34
CA LYS A 197 -4.05 -15.37 10.44
C LYS A 197 -3.76 -14.96 8.99
N VAL A 198 -2.48 -14.99 8.61
CA VAL A 198 -2.00 -14.80 7.25
C VAL A 198 -0.88 -15.81 7.09
N ASP A 199 -1.09 -16.78 6.22
CA ASP A 199 -0.11 -17.81 5.90
C ASP A 199 0.70 -17.40 4.65
N GLU A 200 0.05 -16.75 3.67
CA GLU A 200 0.71 -16.28 2.45
C GLU A 200 0.13 -14.95 1.95
N VAL A 201 0.95 -14.14 1.26
CA VAL A 201 0.52 -12.91 0.59
C VAL A 201 0.73 -13.01 -0.92
N LYS A 202 -0.30 -12.69 -1.71
CA LYS A 202 -0.24 -12.70 -3.18
C LYS A 202 -0.59 -11.35 -3.78
N TYR A 203 -0.13 -11.12 -5.01
CA TYR A 203 -0.37 -9.89 -5.75
C TYR A 203 -1.10 -10.20 -7.05
N PHE A 204 -2.19 -9.49 -7.33
CA PHE A 204 -2.87 -9.60 -8.62
C PHE A 204 -3.60 -8.32 -9.00
N GLY A 205 -3.38 -7.85 -10.23
CA GLY A 205 -4.14 -6.75 -10.82
C GLY A 205 -4.16 -5.48 -9.96
N GLY A 206 -3.05 -5.18 -9.29
CA GLY A 206 -2.92 -4.05 -8.36
C GLY A 206 -3.63 -4.25 -7.00
N ALA A 207 -3.99 -5.47 -6.62
CA ALA A 207 -4.50 -5.81 -5.30
C ALA A 207 -3.51 -6.73 -4.56
N THR A 208 -3.56 -6.69 -3.22
CA THR A 208 -2.74 -7.48 -2.31
C THR A 208 -3.64 -8.41 -1.51
N PHE A 209 -3.45 -9.70 -1.66
CA PHE A 209 -4.25 -10.75 -1.04
C PHE A 209 -3.51 -11.29 0.17
N ALA A 210 -4.09 -11.16 1.37
CA ALA A 210 -3.59 -11.77 2.59
C ALA A 210 -4.44 -13.02 2.90
N ILE A 211 -3.87 -14.21 2.69
CA ILE A 211 -4.57 -15.48 2.66
C ILE A 211 -4.32 -16.24 3.96
N ASP A 212 -5.39 -16.72 4.58
CA ASP A 212 -5.39 -17.69 5.70
C ASP A 212 -5.83 -19.04 5.13
N GLU A 213 -4.89 -19.98 5.05
CA GLU A 213 -5.09 -21.36 4.58
C GLU A 213 -5.41 -22.33 5.74
N ASN A 214 -5.15 -21.91 6.98
CA ASN A 214 -5.14 -22.76 8.16
C ASN A 214 -6.55 -23.00 8.75
N VAL A 215 -7.42 -23.63 7.97
CA VAL A 215 -8.82 -23.85 8.34
C VAL A 215 -9.20 -25.32 8.32
N THR A 216 -8.98 -26.00 9.44
CA THR A 216 -9.51 -27.35 9.73
C THR A 216 -11.02 -27.39 10.00
N ARG A 217 -11.76 -26.28 9.84
CA ARG A 217 -13.21 -26.22 10.08
C ARG A 217 -13.98 -25.74 8.84
N TYR A 218 -14.82 -26.66 8.35
CA TYR A 218 -15.93 -26.61 7.40
C TYR A 218 -16.88 -25.37 7.53
N ASN A 219 -16.35 -24.14 7.51
CA ASN A 219 -17.14 -22.93 7.73
C ASN A 219 -16.90 -21.85 6.67
N GLY A 220 -16.90 -22.29 5.41
CA GLY A 220 -17.06 -21.46 4.22
C GLY A 220 -15.87 -20.58 3.87
N TRP A 221 -15.63 -20.43 2.57
CA TRP A 221 -14.78 -19.42 2.00
C TRP A 221 -15.30 -18.03 2.41
N ARG A 222 -14.42 -17.14 2.89
CA ARG A 222 -14.80 -15.77 3.26
C ARG A 222 -13.71 -14.79 2.86
N GLY A 223 -14.10 -13.65 2.34
CA GLY A 223 -13.21 -12.56 2.00
C GLY A 223 -13.72 -11.24 2.55
N VAL A 224 -12.82 -10.27 2.65
CA VAL A 224 -13.16 -8.88 2.88
C VAL A 224 -12.21 -8.01 2.05
N SER A 225 -12.77 -7.21 1.15
CA SER A 225 -12.03 -6.19 0.40
C SER A 225 -12.06 -4.80 1.04
N LEU A 226 -10.87 -4.30 1.38
CA LEU A 226 -10.65 -2.97 1.95
C LEU A 226 -9.61 -2.21 1.10
N GLY A 227 -10.11 -1.43 0.15
CA GLY A 227 -9.24 -0.70 -0.77
C GLY A 227 -8.54 -1.65 -1.74
N ASN A 228 -7.21 -1.62 -1.75
CA ASN A 228 -6.38 -2.55 -2.51
C ASN A 228 -6.00 -3.82 -1.72
N TYR A 229 -6.42 -3.95 -0.47
CA TYR A 229 -6.15 -5.13 0.36
C TYR A 229 -7.35 -6.06 0.38
N ILE A 230 -7.10 -7.34 0.14
CA ILE A 230 -8.12 -8.39 0.13
C ILE A 230 -7.71 -9.43 1.15
N ASP A 231 -8.49 -9.52 2.20
CA ASP A 231 -8.26 -10.42 3.30
C ASP A 231 -9.13 -11.66 3.12
N ALA A 232 -8.54 -12.73 2.62
CA ALA A 232 -9.23 -13.95 2.26
C ALA A 232 -8.93 -15.09 3.24
N LYS A 233 -9.91 -15.96 3.40
CA LYS A 233 -9.84 -17.20 4.15
C LYS A 233 -10.27 -18.34 3.23
N ILE A 234 -9.31 -19.20 2.90
CA ILE A 234 -9.44 -20.26 1.91
C ILE A 234 -9.14 -21.59 2.59
N PRO A 235 -10.11 -22.49 2.76
CA PRO A 235 -9.86 -23.78 3.37
C PRO A 235 -9.10 -24.72 2.42
N GLY A 236 -7.91 -25.17 2.82
CA GLY A 236 -7.08 -26.14 2.09
C GLY A 236 -5.76 -25.55 1.61
N ASN A 237 -4.74 -26.42 1.46
CA ASN A 237 -3.48 -26.00 0.84
C ASN A 237 -3.77 -25.58 -0.60
N LEU A 238 -3.35 -24.37 -0.97
CA LEU A 238 -3.24 -23.99 -2.36
C LEU A 238 -2.08 -24.82 -2.93
N ASP A 239 -2.35 -26.06 -3.36
CA ASP A 239 -1.32 -26.99 -3.86
C ASP A 239 -0.41 -26.30 -4.88
N GLU A 240 0.91 -26.52 -4.72
CA GLU A 240 2.01 -26.01 -5.57
C GLU A 240 1.84 -26.38 -7.06
N ASP A 241 0.95 -27.31 -7.39
CA ASP A 241 0.78 -27.90 -8.73
C ASP A 241 0.04 -27.00 -9.73
N TYR A 242 -0.58 -25.88 -9.31
CA TYR A 242 -1.22 -24.91 -10.21
C TYR A 242 -0.78 -23.47 -9.92
N PRO A 243 0.22 -22.95 -10.64
CA PRO A 243 0.50 -21.51 -10.67
C PRO A 243 -0.76 -20.77 -11.12
N GLY A 244 -1.41 -20.05 -10.20
CA GLY A 244 -2.68 -19.35 -10.46
C GLY A 244 -3.94 -20.07 -9.97
N GLY A 245 -3.86 -21.23 -9.31
CA GLY A 245 -5.03 -21.94 -8.76
C GLY A 245 -5.88 -21.12 -7.77
N TRP A 246 -5.25 -20.18 -7.07
CA TRP A 246 -5.91 -19.22 -6.17
C TRP A 246 -6.79 -18.18 -6.90
N ILE A 247 -6.48 -17.86 -8.16
CA ILE A 247 -7.30 -17.02 -9.05
C ILE A 247 -8.56 -17.79 -9.48
N TYR A 248 -8.50 -19.12 -9.45
CA TYR A 248 -9.58 -20.04 -9.79
C TYR A 248 -10.25 -20.66 -8.56
N SER A 249 -10.11 -20.05 -7.37
CA SER A 249 -10.75 -20.48 -6.14
C SER A 249 -12.19 -20.98 -6.37
N GLU A 250 -12.48 -22.23 -5.96
CA GLU A 250 -13.82 -22.81 -6.09
C GLU A 250 -14.86 -21.89 -5.44
N GLY A 251 -15.81 -21.38 -6.23
CA GLY A 251 -16.88 -20.48 -5.77
C GLY A 251 -16.74 -19.01 -6.17
N GLY A 252 -15.71 -18.60 -6.91
CA GLY A 252 -15.60 -17.24 -7.46
C GLY A 252 -15.40 -16.12 -6.43
N LEU A 253 -15.16 -16.47 -5.16
CA LEU A 253 -14.91 -15.52 -4.06
C LEU A 253 -13.74 -14.60 -4.38
N PHE A 254 -12.66 -15.13 -4.94
CA PHE A 254 -11.51 -14.33 -5.35
C PHE A 254 -11.92 -13.16 -6.25
N TRP A 255 -12.65 -13.48 -7.32
CA TRP A 255 -13.09 -12.49 -8.30
C TRP A 255 -14.10 -11.52 -7.71
N HIS A 256 -15.01 -12.03 -6.88
CA HIS A 256 -15.95 -11.19 -6.15
C HIS A 256 -15.25 -10.12 -5.32
N GLU A 257 -14.35 -10.53 -4.44
CA GLU A 257 -13.58 -9.62 -3.58
C GLU A 257 -12.71 -8.69 -4.42
N TYR A 258 -12.07 -9.22 -5.48
CA TYR A 258 -11.32 -8.39 -6.43
C TYR A 258 -12.21 -7.33 -7.10
N GLY A 259 -13.47 -7.65 -7.37
CA GLY A 259 -14.50 -6.72 -7.85
C GLY A 259 -14.66 -5.48 -6.98
N HIS A 260 -14.62 -5.65 -5.66
CA HIS A 260 -14.74 -4.56 -4.70
C HIS A 260 -13.53 -3.61 -4.72
N THR A 261 -12.38 -4.02 -5.23
CA THR A 261 -11.24 -3.10 -5.44
C THR A 261 -11.53 -2.06 -6.53
N PHE A 262 -12.33 -2.41 -7.55
CA PHE A 262 -12.80 -1.45 -8.54
C PHE A 262 -13.84 -0.50 -7.95
N ASP A 263 -14.70 -1.00 -7.06
CA ASP A 263 -15.62 -0.13 -6.33
C ASP A 263 -14.87 0.84 -5.41
N SER A 264 -13.77 0.43 -4.78
CA SER A 264 -12.86 1.34 -4.08
C SER A 264 -12.33 2.43 -5.01
N GLN A 265 -11.80 2.05 -6.17
CA GLN A 265 -11.26 2.99 -7.16
C GLN A 265 -12.33 3.97 -7.67
N LEU A 266 -13.59 3.55 -7.75
CA LEU A 266 -14.66 4.40 -8.25
C LEU A 266 -15.28 5.32 -7.19
N TYR A 267 -15.58 4.78 -6.01
CA TYR A 267 -16.28 5.50 -4.94
C TYR A 267 -15.33 6.28 -4.01
N GLY A 268 -14.03 5.96 -4.05
CA GLY A 268 -12.97 6.65 -3.31
C GLY A 268 -13.32 6.78 -1.84
N LEU A 269 -13.32 8.01 -1.33
CA LEU A 269 -13.61 8.33 0.07
C LEU A 269 -14.98 7.85 0.57
N SER A 270 -15.95 7.68 -0.33
CA SER A 270 -17.29 7.21 0.03
C SER A 270 -17.41 5.68 0.13
N TYR A 271 -16.42 4.93 -0.40
CA TYR A 271 -16.47 3.47 -0.56
C TYR A 271 -16.93 2.74 0.72
N LEU A 272 -16.32 3.05 1.88
CA LEU A 272 -16.66 2.37 3.13
C LEU A 272 -18.13 2.58 3.52
N LEU A 273 -18.69 3.76 3.26
CA LEU A 273 -20.07 4.10 3.62
C LEU A 273 -21.08 3.60 2.58
N SER A 274 -20.74 3.68 1.29
CA SER A 274 -21.65 3.42 0.18
C SER A 274 -21.62 1.98 -0.33
N ILE A 275 -20.49 1.28 -0.21
CA ILE A 275 -20.29 -0.08 -0.69
C ILE A 275 -19.89 -1.02 0.46
N GLY A 276 -18.86 -0.67 1.23
CA GLY A 276 -18.31 -1.56 2.28
C GLY A 276 -19.32 -1.92 3.36
N LEU A 277 -20.01 -0.93 3.95
CA LEU A 277 -21.03 -1.18 4.98
C LEU A 277 -22.27 -1.93 4.43
N PRO A 278 -22.83 -1.57 3.26
CA PRO A 278 -23.91 -2.35 2.66
C PRO A 278 -23.50 -3.79 2.31
N SER A 279 -22.32 -4.00 1.72
CA SER A 279 -21.79 -5.34 1.38
C SER A 279 -21.60 -6.20 2.64
N ALA A 280 -21.02 -5.64 3.71
CA ALA A 280 -20.90 -6.35 5.00
C ALA A 280 -22.24 -6.73 5.63
N ARG A 281 -23.35 -6.10 5.21
CA ARG A 281 -24.73 -6.44 5.62
C ARG A 281 -25.43 -7.38 4.64
N GLY A 282 -24.74 -7.85 3.60
CA GLY A 282 -25.29 -8.72 2.56
C GLY A 282 -26.17 -7.99 1.55
N ALA A 283 -25.89 -6.73 1.24
CA ALA A 283 -26.67 -5.97 0.26
C ALA A 283 -26.42 -6.49 -1.17
N GLU A 284 -27.32 -7.30 -1.70
CA GLU A 284 -27.18 -7.98 -3.00
C GLU A 284 -26.72 -7.09 -4.18
N TRP A 285 -27.08 -5.80 -4.21
CA TRP A 285 -26.68 -4.90 -5.29
C TRP A 285 -25.18 -4.59 -5.31
N THR A 286 -24.51 -4.52 -4.14
CA THR A 286 -23.05 -4.32 -4.07
C THR A 286 -22.33 -5.56 -4.57
N GLU A 287 -22.87 -6.73 -4.22
CA GLU A 287 -22.30 -8.03 -4.52
C GLU A 287 -22.34 -8.32 -6.03
N ARG A 288 -23.51 -8.11 -6.66
CA ARG A 288 -23.68 -8.23 -8.11
C ARG A 288 -22.78 -7.26 -8.86
N ARG A 289 -22.60 -6.06 -8.32
CA ARG A 289 -21.76 -5.03 -8.94
C ARG A 289 -20.28 -5.43 -8.91
N ALA A 290 -19.79 -5.93 -7.79
CA ALA A 290 -18.42 -6.44 -7.66
C ALA A 290 -18.16 -7.57 -8.66
N ASN A 291 -19.06 -8.57 -8.72
CA ASN A 291 -18.98 -9.66 -9.70
C ASN A 291 -18.91 -9.16 -11.14
N ASN A 292 -19.69 -8.13 -11.49
CA ASN A 292 -19.69 -7.54 -12.83
C ASN A 292 -18.36 -6.84 -13.17
N TRP A 293 -17.74 -6.14 -12.23
CA TRP A 293 -16.44 -5.51 -12.46
C TRP A 293 -15.34 -6.54 -12.66
N ALA A 294 -15.31 -7.54 -11.77
CA ALA A 294 -14.39 -8.65 -11.84
C ALA A 294 -14.49 -9.40 -13.18
N TRP A 295 -15.71 -9.73 -13.60
CA TRP A 295 -15.96 -10.39 -14.89
C TRP A 295 -15.47 -9.55 -16.07
N LYS A 296 -15.72 -8.23 -16.08
CA LYS A 296 -15.24 -7.33 -17.14
C LYS A 296 -13.72 -7.33 -17.22
N TYR A 297 -13.04 -7.33 -16.09
CA TYR A 297 -11.58 -7.37 -16.04
C TYR A 297 -11.05 -8.74 -16.51
N ALA A 298 -11.55 -9.83 -15.95
CA ALA A 298 -11.16 -11.19 -16.31
C ALA A 298 -11.30 -11.45 -17.82
N LYS A 299 -12.46 -11.05 -18.39
CA LYS A 299 -12.73 -11.18 -19.82
C LYS A 299 -11.82 -10.32 -20.69
N LYS A 300 -11.55 -9.07 -20.28
CA LYS A 300 -10.69 -8.15 -21.03
C LYS A 300 -9.25 -8.66 -21.10
N HIS A 301 -8.77 -9.27 -20.03
CA HIS A 301 -7.39 -9.72 -19.89
C HIS A 301 -7.20 -11.23 -20.10
N LYS A 302 -8.26 -11.92 -20.59
CA LYS A 302 -8.25 -13.35 -20.94
C LYS A 302 -7.83 -14.27 -19.78
N TYR A 303 -8.15 -13.88 -18.55
CA TYR A 303 -7.93 -14.75 -17.38
C TYR A 303 -8.97 -15.87 -17.29
N MET A 304 -10.07 -15.77 -18.04
CA MET A 304 -11.19 -16.71 -18.00
C MET A 304 -11.88 -16.83 -19.35
N ASP A 305 -12.17 -18.07 -19.78
CA ASP A 305 -12.87 -18.32 -21.04
C ASP A 305 -14.41 -18.33 -20.89
N GLU A 306 -15.01 -18.91 -19.82
CA GLU A 306 -16.48 -19.03 -19.73
C GLU A 306 -17.11 -19.00 -18.31
N TRP A 307 -16.33 -18.99 -17.23
CA TRP A 307 -16.81 -19.50 -15.92
C TRP A 307 -17.07 -18.44 -14.82
N MET A 308 -17.81 -17.39 -15.14
CA MET A 308 -18.45 -16.55 -14.12
C MET A 308 -19.79 -16.05 -14.65
N TYR A 309 -20.90 -16.51 -14.07
CA TYR A 309 -22.21 -15.93 -14.29
C TYR A 309 -22.23 -14.53 -13.66
N PRO A 310 -22.24 -13.42 -14.42
CA PRO A 310 -22.16 -12.06 -13.87
C PRO A 310 -23.42 -11.64 -13.07
N TYR A 311 -24.39 -12.54 -12.93
CA TYR A 311 -25.73 -12.27 -12.41
C TYR A 311 -26.18 -13.21 -11.29
N GLU A 312 -25.39 -14.21 -10.90
CA GLU A 312 -25.79 -15.14 -9.83
C GLU A 312 -25.37 -14.63 -8.45
N TYR A 313 -26.34 -14.63 -7.53
CA TYR A 313 -26.16 -14.38 -6.10
C TYR A 313 -27.01 -15.37 -5.28
N PRO A 314 -26.49 -15.94 -4.17
CA PRO A 314 -25.08 -15.93 -3.77
C PRO A 314 -24.23 -16.73 -4.76
N LEU A 315 -22.93 -16.45 -4.79
CA LEU A 315 -21.98 -17.36 -5.43
C LEU A 315 -22.10 -18.73 -4.72
N LYS A 316 -22.41 -19.78 -5.46
CA LYS A 316 -22.49 -21.15 -4.95
C LYS A 316 -21.13 -21.81 -4.92
#